data_AF-K9QER7-F1
#
_entry.id   AF-K9QER7-F1
#
_cell.length_a   1.000
_cell.length_b   1.000
_cell.length_c   1.000
_cell.angle_alpha   90.00
_cell.angle_beta   90.00
_cell.angle_gamma   90.00
#
_symmetry.space_group_name_H-M   'P 1'
#
loop_
_entity.id
_entity.type
_entity.pdbx_description
1 polymer ?
#
loop_
_entity_poly.entity_id
_entity_poly.type
_entity_poly.pdbx_seq_one_letter_code
_entity_poly.pdbx_strand_id
1 'polypeptide(L)' 'MNKKWAVKRITINLALNEAKNLENYCDQTGRPATDVIRELIRGLATTRSE' A
#
# COMPACT_ATOMS: atom_id res chain seq x y z
N MET A 1 27.91 6.03 3.44
CA MET A 1 27.49 4.66 3.80
C MET A 1 26.16 4.36 3.12
N ASN A 2 26.21 3.76 1.94
CA ASN A 2 25.02 3.52 1.10
C ASN A 2 24.27 2.30 1.66
N LYS A 3 23.48 2.48 2.72
CA LYS A 3 22.57 1.44 3.23
C LYS A 3 21.48 1.25 2.17
N LYS A 4 21.74 0.45 1.13
CA LYS A 4 20.69 -0.11 0.26
C LYS A 4 19.83 -0.98 1.16
N TRP A 5 18.81 -0.40 1.80
CA TRP A 5 17.79 -1.17 2.49
C TRP A 5 17.22 -2.17 1.48
N ALA A 6 17.36 -3.46 1.75
CA ALA A 6 16.74 -4.48 0.93
C ALA A 6 15.24 -4.17 0.88
N VAL A 7 14.76 -3.76 -0.29
CA VAL A 7 13.33 -3.46 -0.47
C VAL A 7 12.58 -4.77 -0.30
N LYS A 8 11.90 -4.92 0.82
CA LYS A 8 11.00 -6.05 1.05
C LYS A 8 9.72 -5.81 0.24
N ARG A 9 9.33 -6.80 -0.56
CA ARG A 9 8.09 -6.79 -1.34
C ARG A 9 7.05 -7.63 -0.61
N ILE A 10 5.82 -7.14 -0.61
CA ILE A 10 4.64 -7.85 -0.09
C ILE A 10 3.63 -7.87 -1.22
N THR A 11 3.04 -9.02 -1.48
CA THR A 11 1.90 -9.16 -2.40
C THR A 11 0.62 -9.17 -1.58
N ILE A 12 -0.36 -8.38 -1.99
CA ILE A 12 -1.66 -8.29 -1.33
C ILE A 12 -2.72 -8.71 -2.34
N ASN A 13 -3.54 -9.67 -1.96
CA ASN A 13 -4.70 -10.06 -2.74
C ASN A 13 -5.88 -9.19 -2.33
N LEU A 14 -6.57 -8.61 -3.30
CA LEU A 14 -7.76 -7.81 -3.10
C LEU A 14 -8.94 -8.49 -3.80
N ALA A 15 -10.15 -8.36 -3.23
CA ALA A 15 -11.35 -8.74 -3.96
C ALA A 15 -11.51 -7.84 -5.19
N LEU A 16 -12.18 -8.34 -6.24
CA LEU A 16 -12.35 -7.59 -7.50
C LEU A 16 -12.94 -6.18 -7.27
N ASN A 17 -13.90 -6.05 -6.37
CA ASN A 17 -14.50 -4.76 -6.05
C ASN A 17 -13.52 -3.78 -5.38
N GLU A 18 -12.70 -4.29 -4.47
CA GLU A 18 -11.67 -3.49 -3.77
C GLU A 18 -10.56 -3.06 -4.74
N ALA A 19 -10.14 -3.96 -5.63
CA ALA A 19 -9.18 -3.65 -6.68
C ALA A 19 -9.67 -2.55 -7.62
N LYS A 20 -10.93 -2.64 -8.08
CA LYS A 20 -11.55 -1.60 -8.92
C LYS A 20 -11.65 -0.25 -8.22
N ASN A 21 -12.00 -0.26 -6.93
CA ASN A 21 -12.06 0.99 -6.16
C ASN A 21 -10.68 1.65 -6.06
N LEU A 22 -9.63 0.85 -5.80
CA LEU A 22 -8.25 1.34 -5.78
C LEU A 22 -7.83 1.89 -7.15
N GLU A 23 -8.13 1.18 -8.24
CA GLU A 23 -7.84 1.60 -9.62
C GLU A 23 -8.49 2.95 -9.93
N ASN A 24 -9.81 3.08 -9.72
CA ASN A 24 -10.55 4.32 -9.94
C ASN A 24 -9.97 5.50 -9.15
N TYR A 25 -9.57 5.27 -7.89
CA TYR A 25 -8.96 6.31 -7.06
C TYR A 25 -7.58 6.72 -7.59
N CYS A 26 -6.77 5.75 -8.02
CA CYS A 26 -5.46 6.02 -8.61
C CYS A 26 -5.58 6.82 -9.91
N ASP A 27 -6.56 6.47 -10.76
CA ASP A 27 -6.83 7.18 -12.02
C ASP A 27 -7.27 8.63 -11.79
N GLN A 28 -8.13 8.87 -10.79
CA GLN A 28 -8.61 10.21 -10.46
C GLN A 28 -7.52 11.10 -9.84
N THR A 29 -6.64 10.52 -9.03
CA THR A 29 -5.63 11.28 -8.27
C THR A 29 -4.26 11.32 -8.95
N GLY A 30 -4.03 10.48 -9.95
CA GLY A 30 -2.73 10.25 -10.57
C GLY A 30 -1.70 9.58 -9.64
N ARG A 31 -2.13 9.10 -8.47
CA ARG A 31 -1.24 8.48 -7.48
C ARG A 31 -1.00 7.01 -7.83
N PRO A 32 0.24 6.50 -7.72
CA PRO A 32 0.50 5.10 -7.94
C PRO A 32 -0.08 4.24 -6.82
N ALA A 33 -0.68 3.09 -7.18
CA ALA A 33 -1.31 2.16 -6.23
C ALA A 33 -0.39 1.76 -5.08
N THR A 34 0.91 1.60 -5.34
CA THR A 34 1.89 1.25 -4.30
C THR A 34 2.01 2.31 -3.21
N ASP A 35 1.90 3.60 -3.56
CA ASP A 35 1.99 4.69 -2.59
C ASP A 35 0.72 4.81 -1.77
N VAL A 36 -0.44 4.66 -2.42
CA VAL A 36 -1.75 4.63 -1.76
C VAL A 36 -1.81 3.47 -0.76
N ILE A 37 -1.48 2.25 -1.17
CA ILE A 37 -1.44 1.08 -0.29
C ILE A 37 -0.47 1.30 0.88
N ARG A 38 0.72 1.85 0.61
CA ARG A 38 1.73 2.08 1.67
C ARG A 38 1.26 3.10 2.69
N GLU A 39 0.57 4.15 2.25
CA GLU A 39 -0.03 5.15 3.13
C GLU A 39 -1.14 4.54 4.00
N LEU A 40 -2.06 3.78 3.39
CA LEU A 40 -3.13 3.10 4.12
C LEU A 40 -2.58 2.15 5.18
N ILE A 41 -1.57 1.34 4.85
CA ILE A 41 -0.92 0.42 5.79
C ILE A 41 -0.29 1.19 6.96
N ARG A 42 0.34 2.34 6.71
CA ARG A 42 0.94 3.17 7.78
C ARG A 42 -0.11 3.84 8.66
N GLY A 43 -1.31 4.06 8.16
CA GLY A 43 -2.44 4.56 8.93
C GLY A 43 -3.10 3.52 9.84
N LEU A 44 -2.82 2.23 9.64
CA LEU A 44 -3.31 1.18 10.52
C LEU A 44 -2.62 1.29 11.89
N ALA A 45 -3.42 1.38 12.95
CA ALA A 45 -2.91 1.36 14.32
C ALA A 45 -2.11 0.06 14.53
N THR A 46 -0.83 0.19 14.90
CA THR A 46 -0.03 -0.98 15.28
C THR A 46 -0.47 -1.40 16.68
N THR A 47 -1.44 -2.32 16.76
CA THR A 47 -1.71 -3.04 17.99
C THR A 47 -0.58 -4.04 18.21
N ARG A 48 0.56 -3.55 18.70
CA ARG A 48 1.60 -4.42 19.24
C ARG A 48 1.18 -4.73 20.68
N SER A 49 0.40 -5.79 20.84
CA SER A 49 0.30 -6.47 22.12
C SER A 49 1.60 -7.26 22.29
N GLU A 50 2.46 -6.80 23.20
CA GLU A 50 3.62 -7.56 23.69
C GLU A 50 3.16 -8.70 24.60
#